data_AF-A0A835F2S3-F1
#
_entry.id   AF-A0A835F2S3-F1
#
_cell.length_a   1.000
_cell.length_b   1.000
_cell.length_c   1.000
_cell.angle_alpha   90.00
_cell.angle_beta   90.00
_cell.angle_gamma   90.00
#
_symmetry.space_group_name_H-M   'P 1'
#
loop_
_entity.id
_entity.type
_entity.pdbx_description
1 polymer ?
#
loop_
_entity_poly.entity_id
_entity_poly.type
_entity_poly.pdbx_seq_one_letter_code
_entity_poly.pdbx_strand_id
1 'polypeptide(L)'
;MVSSKNSAIEVRFAHVTCSLEATISIQMTTGSGNFWARLTARTASIGEKVVLLDTGGREVSVAEDAKVYLQRRVVVVEEQGKLILGFEAAQLGGDSAESSITTAKEITFPARCALRSDRYFVIGPTRLHVVVAWSLLP
;
A
#
# COMPACT_ATOMS: atom_id res chain seq x y z
N MET A 1 -18.24 17.24 -31.94
CA MET A 1 -16.79 17.42 -31.71
C MET A 1 -16.49 16.98 -30.29
N VAL A 2 -15.86 15.81 -30.09
CA VAL A 2 -15.38 15.41 -28.77
C VAL A 2 -14.02 16.08 -28.57
N SER A 3 -13.96 17.07 -27.69
CA SER A 3 -12.70 17.68 -27.26
C SER A 3 -11.95 16.63 -26.44
N SER A 4 -10.88 16.06 -26.98
CA SER A 4 -9.95 15.24 -26.22
C SER A 4 -9.23 16.17 -25.23
N LYS A 5 -9.66 16.15 -23.97
CA LYS A 5 -8.98 16.84 -22.88
C LYS A 5 -7.54 16.29 -22.81
N ASN A 6 -6.55 17.15 -23.01
CA ASN A 6 -5.13 16.81 -22.96
C ASN A 6 -4.81 16.01 -21.69
N SER A 7 -4.40 14.75 -21.83
CA SER A 7 -3.78 13.99 -20.74
C SER A 7 -2.31 14.40 -20.67
N ALA A 8 -1.98 15.26 -19.69
CA ALA A 8 -0.58 15.55 -19.36
C ALA A 8 -0.02 14.41 -18.49
N ILE A 9 1.14 13.89 -18.85
CA ILE A 9 1.89 12.92 -18.05
C ILE A 9 3.12 13.63 -17.49
N GLU A 10 3.25 13.66 -16.17
CA GLU A 10 4.48 14.08 -15.49
C GLU A 10 5.35 12.84 -15.24
N VAL A 11 6.61 12.89 -15.67
CA VAL A 11 7.58 11.79 -15.51
C VAL A 11 8.72 12.27 -14.65
N ARG A 12 9.10 11.45 -13.66
CA ARG A 12 10.30 11.61 -12.85
C ARG A 12 11.07 10.29 -12.90
N PHE A 13 12.39 10.37 -13.12
CA PHE A 13 13.23 9.19 -13.28
C PHE A 13 14.50 9.29 -12.43
N ALA A 14 14.98 8.13 -12.01
CA ALA A 14 16.31 7.95 -11.43
C ALA A 14 17.06 6.91 -12.27
N HIS A 15 18.39 6.99 -12.34
CA HIS A 15 19.19 6.00 -13.05
C HIS A 15 19.32 4.75 -12.18
N VAL A 16 18.78 3.62 -12.65
CA VAL A 16 18.72 2.37 -11.90
C VAL A 16 19.47 1.29 -12.69
N THR A 17 20.60 0.82 -12.15
CA THR A 17 21.40 -0.24 -12.79
C THR A 17 20.68 -1.59 -12.79
N CYS A 18 19.97 -1.90 -11.69
CA CYS A 18 19.15 -3.09 -11.51
C CYS A 18 17.88 -2.71 -10.73
N SER A 19 16.71 -3.19 -11.16
CA SER A 19 15.44 -2.91 -10.51
C SER A 19 14.69 -4.19 -10.14
N LEU A 20 13.93 -4.11 -9.05
CA LEU A 20 13.11 -5.16 -8.50
C LEU A 20 11.65 -4.78 -8.60
N GLU A 21 10.83 -5.71 -9.06
CA GLU A 21 9.39 -5.65 -8.90
C GLU A 21 9.05 -6.02 -7.46
N ALA A 22 8.34 -5.12 -6.76
CA ALA A 22 7.75 -5.37 -5.46
C ALA A 22 6.25 -5.61 -5.62
N THR A 23 5.83 -6.87 -5.60
CA THR A 23 4.43 -7.26 -5.62
C THR A 23 3.89 -7.36 -4.19
N ILE A 24 2.92 -6.51 -3.87
CA ILE A 24 2.37 -6.29 -2.54
C ILE A 24 1.04 -7.05 -2.40
N SER A 25 0.87 -7.75 -1.29
CA SER A 25 -0.37 -8.41 -0.93
C SER A 25 -0.67 -8.17 0.55
N ILE A 26 -1.95 -8.07 0.88
CA ILE A 26 -2.41 -7.81 2.24
C ILE A 26 -3.53 -8.79 2.55
N GLN A 27 -3.42 -9.44 3.71
CA GLN A 27 -4.39 -10.38 4.23
C GLN A 27 -4.83 -9.93 5.62
N MET A 28 -6.12 -9.94 5.88
CA MET A 28 -6.65 -9.75 7.22
C MET A 28 -6.53 -11.06 8.00
N THR A 29 -5.84 -11.02 9.13
CA THR A 29 -5.57 -12.19 9.98
C THR A 29 -6.47 -12.25 11.21
N THR A 30 -7.02 -11.12 11.62
CA THR A 30 -7.91 -10.98 12.78
C THR A 30 -8.74 -9.71 12.63
N GLY A 31 -9.94 -9.69 13.20
CA GLY A 31 -10.87 -8.56 13.15
C GLY A 31 -11.81 -8.63 11.94
N SER A 32 -12.41 -7.49 11.63
CA SER A 32 -13.38 -7.32 10.55
C SER A 32 -12.95 -6.22 9.58
N GLY A 33 -13.59 -6.20 8.40
CA GLY A 33 -13.39 -5.20 7.35
C GLY A 33 -13.91 -3.79 7.70
N ASN A 34 -14.51 -3.61 8.89
CA ASN A 34 -15.18 -2.40 9.38
C ASN A 34 -14.25 -1.22 9.67
N PHE A 35 -13.27 -0.96 8.82
CA PHE A 35 -12.36 0.17 8.89
C PHE A 35 -12.23 0.80 7.49
N TRP A 36 -11.89 2.08 7.44
CA TRP A 36 -11.46 2.72 6.20
C TRP A 36 -9.93 2.71 6.14
N ALA A 37 -9.37 2.73 4.93
CA ALA A 37 -7.93 2.82 4.76
C ALA A 37 -7.52 3.59 3.49
N ARG A 38 -6.39 4.30 3.61
CA ARG A 38 -5.58 4.78 2.50
C ARG A 38 -4.18 4.20 2.62
N LEU A 39 -3.79 3.40 1.63
CA LEU A 39 -2.47 2.81 1.51
C LEU A 39 -1.71 3.50 0.37
N THR A 40 -0.50 3.93 0.68
CA THR A 40 0.43 4.50 -0.27
C THR A 40 1.73 3.72 -0.31
N ALA A 41 2.45 3.84 -1.41
CA ALA A 41 3.81 3.35 -1.57
C ALA A 41 4.70 4.42 -2.18
N ARG A 42 5.96 4.45 -1.78
CA ARG A 42 7.00 5.25 -2.42
C ARG A 42 8.34 4.54 -2.36
N THR A 43 9.23 4.87 -3.29
CA THR A 43 10.65 4.54 -3.16
C THR A 43 11.37 5.63 -2.38
N ALA A 44 12.47 5.29 -1.72
CA ALA A 44 13.29 6.27 -1.01
C ALA A 44 13.93 7.31 -1.95
N SER A 45 14.15 6.97 -3.23
CA SER A 45 14.83 7.82 -4.22
C SER A 45 13.94 8.87 -4.88
N ILE A 46 12.66 8.54 -5.15
CA ILE A 46 11.73 9.44 -5.82
C ILE A 46 10.95 10.27 -4.80
N GLY A 47 10.54 9.69 -3.67
CA GLY A 47 9.77 10.39 -2.63
C GLY A 47 8.26 10.51 -2.90
N GLU A 48 7.84 10.48 -4.16
CA GLU A 48 6.43 10.56 -4.56
C GLU A 48 5.64 9.34 -4.10
N LYS A 49 4.45 9.59 -3.54
CA LYS A 49 3.54 8.55 -3.07
C LYS A 49 2.58 8.13 -4.18
N VAL A 50 2.55 6.84 -4.48
CA VAL A 50 1.55 6.19 -5.30
C VAL A 50 0.48 5.60 -4.39
N VAL A 51 -0.79 5.83 -4.71
CA VAL A 51 -1.93 5.25 -3.98
C VAL A 51 -2.14 3.80 -4.45
N LEU A 52 -2.06 2.87 -3.50
CA LEU A 52 -2.33 1.44 -3.70
C LEU A 52 -3.77 1.08 -3.39
N LEU A 53 -4.37 1.75 -2.41
CA LEU A 53 -5.77 1.63 -2.01
C LEU A 53 -6.20 2.97 -1.40
N ASP A 54 -7.38 3.43 -1.73
CA ASP A 54 -8.06 4.51 -1.02
C ASP A 54 -9.56 4.20 -1.00
N THR A 55 -10.11 3.91 0.18
CA THR A 55 -11.54 3.64 0.32
C THR A 55 -12.40 4.90 0.36
N GLY A 56 -11.79 6.09 0.46
CA GLY A 56 -12.50 7.37 0.55
C GLY A 56 -13.40 7.44 1.79
N GLY A 57 -12.93 6.93 2.93
CA GLY A 57 -13.69 6.87 4.18
C GLY A 57 -14.75 5.76 4.26
N ARG A 58 -14.88 4.93 3.21
CA ARG A 58 -15.76 3.76 3.21
C ARG A 58 -15.05 2.53 3.78
N GLU A 59 -15.84 1.52 4.10
CA GLU A 59 -15.36 0.21 4.54
C GLU A 59 -14.41 -0.42 3.50
N VAL A 60 -13.36 -1.07 3.99
CA VAL A 60 -12.42 -1.81 3.14
C VAL A 60 -13.09 -3.08 2.62
N SER A 61 -13.03 -3.29 1.30
CA SER A 61 -13.48 -4.53 0.68
C SER A 61 -12.47 -5.65 0.92
N VAL A 62 -12.92 -6.71 1.60
CA VAL A 62 -12.14 -7.91 1.90
C VAL A 62 -12.77 -9.11 1.18
N ALA A 63 -11.94 -9.90 0.49
CA ALA A 63 -12.34 -11.13 -0.18
C ALA A 63 -12.67 -12.26 0.81
N GLU A 64 -13.31 -13.33 0.34
CA GLU A 64 -13.59 -14.53 1.15
C GLU A 64 -12.31 -15.18 1.73
N ASP A 65 -11.18 -15.09 1.01
CA ASP A 65 -9.86 -15.57 1.47
C ASP A 65 -9.11 -14.55 2.36
N ALA A 66 -9.85 -13.57 2.90
CA ALA A 66 -9.36 -12.47 3.72
C ALA A 66 -8.37 -11.52 3.03
N LYS A 67 -8.19 -11.59 1.71
CA LYS A 67 -7.35 -10.62 0.99
C LYS A 67 -8.02 -9.26 0.88
N VAL A 68 -7.25 -8.22 1.13
CA VAL A 68 -7.66 -6.83 0.87
C VAL A 68 -7.42 -6.52 -0.61
N TYR A 69 -8.44 -5.98 -1.28
CA TYR A 69 -8.30 -5.58 -2.68
C TYR A 69 -7.51 -4.28 -2.82
N LEU A 70 -6.41 -4.32 -3.56
CA LEU A 70 -5.60 -3.15 -3.91
C LEU A 70 -5.90 -2.71 -5.35
N GLN A 71 -6.00 -1.39 -5.57
CA GLN A 71 -6.10 -0.79 -6.90
C GLN A 71 -4.79 -0.92 -7.69
N ARG A 72 -3.66 -0.84 -6.97
CA ARG A 72 -2.32 -1.10 -7.49
C ARG A 72 -1.59 -1.96 -6.50
N ARG A 73 -0.85 -2.96 -6.99
CA ARG A 73 -0.13 -3.91 -6.15
C ARG A 73 1.34 -4.05 -6.50
N VAL A 74 1.79 -3.42 -7.57
CA VAL A 74 3.16 -3.57 -8.07
C VAL A 74 3.84 -2.21 -8.01
N VAL A 75 5.05 -2.18 -7.43
CA VAL A 75 5.91 -0.99 -7.38
C VAL A 75 7.31 -1.42 -7.82
N VAL A 76 7.96 -0.61 -8.65
CA VAL A 76 9.36 -0.84 -9.04
C VAL A 76 10.27 -0.18 -8.01
N VAL A 77 11.29 -0.90 -7.56
CA VAL A 77 12.24 -0.46 -6.54
C VAL A 77 13.65 -0.73 -7.04
N GLU A 78 14.58 0.16 -6.75
CA GLU A 78 16.01 -0.07 -7.03
C GLU A 78 16.52 -1.30 -6.25
N GLU A 79 17.45 -2.09 -6.80
CA GLU A 79 17.95 -3.34 -6.19
C GLU A 79 18.46 -3.17 -4.75
N GLN A 80 19.08 -2.03 -4.43
CA GLN A 80 19.55 -1.67 -3.08
C GLN A 80 18.66 -0.62 -2.40
N GLY A 81 17.51 -0.34 -3.01
CA GLY A 81 16.55 0.65 -2.57
C GLY A 81 15.67 0.14 -1.44
N LYS A 82 14.67 0.96 -1.12
CA LYS A 82 13.67 0.68 -0.08
C LYS A 82 12.29 1.02 -0.61
N LEU A 83 11.36 0.12 -0.38
CA LEU A 83 9.93 0.36 -0.50
C LEU A 83 9.42 0.89 0.84
N ILE A 84 8.71 2.01 0.83
CA ILE A 84 8.08 2.59 2.01
C ILE A 84 6.58 2.55 1.79
N LEU A 85 5.86 1.78 2.61
CA LEU A 85 4.40 1.72 2.61
C LEU A 85 3.84 2.65 3.68
N GLY A 86 3.01 3.61 3.28
CA GLY A 86 2.29 4.49 4.19
C GLY A 86 0.86 4.00 4.40
N PHE A 87 0.51 3.69 5.64
CA PHE A 87 -0.82 3.25 6.06
C PHE A 87 -1.51 4.38 6.84
N GLU A 88 -2.68 4.79 6.37
CA GLU A 88 -3.62 5.61 7.10
C GLU A 88 -4.93 4.83 7.22
N ALA A 89 -5.42 4.60 8.43
CA ALA A 89 -6.65 3.86 8.64
C ALA A 89 -7.35 4.25 9.93
N ALA A 90 -8.67 4.12 9.96
CA ALA A 90 -9.46 4.22 11.20
C ALA A 90 -10.64 3.25 11.17
N GLN A 91 -11.04 2.78 12.35
CA GLN A 91 -12.24 1.95 12.51
C GLN A 91 -13.50 2.75 12.18
N LEU A 92 -14.47 2.10 11.54
CA LEU A 92 -15.76 2.64 11.15
C LEU A 92 -16.79 2.21 12.18
N GLY A 93 -17.32 3.18 12.94
CA GLY A 93 -18.40 2.95 13.92
C GLY A 93 -17.96 2.68 15.36
N GLY A 94 -18.61 3.41 16.27
CA GLY A 94 -18.57 3.36 17.73
C GLY A 94 -19.38 4.55 18.24
N ASP A 95 -20.35 4.33 19.14
CA ASP A 95 -21.36 5.32 19.59
C ASP A 95 -20.82 6.55 20.36
N SER A 96 -19.53 6.82 20.26
CA SER A 96 -18.92 8.06 20.74
C SER A 96 -18.21 8.72 19.57
N ALA A 97 -18.76 9.85 19.12
CA ALA A 97 -18.23 10.74 18.09
C ALA A 97 -16.84 11.35 18.44
N GLU A 98 -16.12 10.81 19.42
CA GLU A 98 -14.90 11.41 19.99
C GLU A 98 -13.64 10.52 19.95
N SER A 99 -13.64 9.32 19.33
CA SER A 99 -12.38 8.56 19.22
C SER A 99 -12.29 7.54 18.08
N SER A 100 -12.52 7.96 16.83
CA SER A 100 -11.98 7.19 15.70
C SER A 100 -10.44 7.36 15.70
N ILE A 101 -9.72 6.44 16.35
CA ILE A 101 -8.25 6.47 16.37
C ILE A 101 -7.73 6.28 14.95
N THR A 102 -7.31 7.37 14.33
CA THR A 102 -6.61 7.33 13.04
C THR A 102 -5.18 6.87 13.27
N THR A 103 -4.86 5.69 12.75
CA THR A 103 -3.50 5.16 12.76
C THR A 103 -2.81 5.57 11.46
N ALA A 104 -1.77 6.40 11.58
CA ALA A 104 -0.88 6.74 10.48
C ALA A 104 0.52 6.14 10.75
N LYS A 105 1.03 5.31 9.85
CA LYS A 105 2.35 4.68 10.00
C LYS A 105 3.02 4.44 8.66
N GLU A 106 4.32 4.64 8.61
CA GLU A 106 5.15 4.18 7.50
C GLU A 106 5.89 2.88 7.88
N ILE A 107 5.96 1.94 6.94
CA ILE A 107 6.68 0.68 7.08
C ILE A 107 7.68 0.57 5.94
N THR A 108 8.95 0.37 6.30
CA THR A 108 10.05 0.26 5.34
C THR A 108 10.40 -1.19 5.09
N PHE A 109 10.45 -1.57 3.82
CA PHE A 109 10.93 -2.84 3.33
C PHE A 109 12.20 -2.62 2.49
N PRO A 110 13.37 -3.07 2.96
CA PRO A 110 14.56 -3.13 2.11
C PRO A 110 14.29 -4.05 0.92
N ALA A 111 14.71 -3.63 -0.26
CA ALA A 111 14.60 -4.46 -1.46
C ALA A 111 15.49 -5.71 -1.32
N ARG A 112 15.02 -6.85 -1.84
CA ARG A 112 15.70 -8.15 -1.73
C ARG A 112 15.57 -8.93 -3.02
N CYS A 113 16.65 -9.48 -3.56
CA CYS A 113 16.56 -10.34 -4.73
C CYS A 113 15.93 -11.70 -4.38
N ALA A 114 14.88 -12.08 -5.12
CA ALA A 114 14.23 -13.41 -5.10
C ALA A 114 13.71 -13.92 -3.74
N LEU A 115 13.27 -13.03 -2.85
CA LEU A 115 12.73 -13.39 -1.53
C LEU A 115 11.36 -12.75 -1.28
N ARG A 116 10.75 -13.08 -0.14
CA ARG A 116 9.59 -12.39 0.40
C ARG A 116 9.99 -11.61 1.65
N SER A 117 9.34 -10.48 1.86
CA SER A 117 9.40 -9.72 3.10
C SER A 117 7.98 -9.56 3.64
N ASP A 118 7.80 -9.75 4.95
CA ASP A 118 6.49 -9.62 5.58
C ASP A 118 6.53 -8.75 6.84
N ARG A 119 5.39 -8.13 7.14
CA ARG A 119 5.13 -7.36 8.36
C ARG A 119 3.66 -7.44 8.75
N TYR A 120 3.38 -7.23 10.03
CA TYR A 120 2.02 -7.05 10.53
C TYR A 120 1.72 -5.58 10.82
N PHE A 121 0.49 -5.19 10.55
CA PHE A 121 -0.06 -3.87 10.86
C PHE A 121 -1.37 -4.03 11.64
N VAL A 122 -1.57 -3.20 12.67
CA VAL A 122 -2.71 -3.32 13.59
C VAL A 122 -3.49 -2.01 13.57
N ILE A 123 -4.81 -2.10 13.43
CA ILE A 123 -5.77 -0.99 13.38
C ILE A 123 -6.89 -1.32 14.37
N GLY A 124 -6.81 -0.79 15.59
CA GLY A 124 -7.71 -1.22 16.68
C GLY A 124 -7.68 -2.74 16.83
N PRO A 125 -8.82 -3.45 16.78
CA PRO A 125 -8.86 -4.93 16.86
C PRO A 125 -8.44 -5.65 15.57
N THR A 126 -8.30 -4.94 14.44
CA THR A 126 -8.00 -5.55 13.14
C THR A 126 -6.49 -5.70 12.94
N ARG A 127 -6.05 -6.89 12.51
CA ARG A 127 -4.64 -7.19 12.20
C ARG A 127 -4.46 -7.59 10.74
N LEU A 128 -3.63 -6.84 10.04
CA LEU A 128 -3.26 -7.08 8.65
C LEU A 128 -1.86 -7.69 8.56
N HIS A 129 -1.70 -8.70 7.70
CA HIS A 129 -0.45 -9.29 7.30
C HIS A 129 -0.11 -8.77 5.90
N VAL A 130 0.99 -8.02 5.80
CA VAL A 130 1.49 -7.42 4.58
C VAL A 130 2.67 -8.23 4.08
N VAL A 131 2.61 -8.70 2.84
CA VAL A 131 3.68 -9.45 2.19
C VAL A 131 4.10 -8.73 0.93
N VAL A 132 5.41 -8.57 0.77
CA VAL A 132 6.06 -8.07 -0.44
C VAL A 132 6.85 -9.21 -1.06
N ALA A 133 6.45 -9.66 -2.23
CA ALA A 133 7.20 -10.61 -3.05
C ALA A 133 8.11 -9.82 -4.01
N TRP A 134 9.39 -10.16 -4.04
CA TRP A 134 10.38 -9.47 -4.85
C TRP A 134 10.81 -10.33 -6.03
N SER A 135 10.83 -9.74 -7.22
CA SER A 135 11.40 -10.37 -8.41
C SER A 135 12.29 -9.39 -9.18
N LEU A 136 13.32 -9.91 -9.86
CA LEU A 136 14.15 -9.11 -10.76
C LEU A 136 13.32 -8.72 -11.97
N LEU A 137 13.34 -7.43 -12.30
CA LEU A 137 12.85 -6.99 -13.60
C LEU A 137 13.95 -7.24 -14.64
N PRO A 138 13.63 -7.94 -15.74
CA PRO A 138 14.57 -8.20 -16.82
C PRO A 138 14.97 -6.93 -17.58
#